data_AF-A0A942H9J4-F1
#
_entry.id   AF-A0A942H9J4-F1
#
_cell.length_a   1.000
_cell.length_b   1.000
_cell.length_c   1.000
_cell.angle_alpha   90.00
_cell.angle_beta   90.00
_cell.angle_gamma   90.00
#
_symmetry.space_group_name_H-M   'P 1'
#
loop_
_entity.id
_entity.type
_entity.pdbx_description
1 polymer ?
#
loop_
_entity_poly.entity_id
_entity_poly.type
_entity_poly.pdbx_seq_one_letter_code
_entity_poly.pdbx_strand_id
1 'polypeptide(L)'
;MLRLSLFALLIVSGAAALSAQTSTTQTQTQQQTQPQTPTQTQTTLTDNIPVQAIKAPRNPLPSEDASANATKFTFFVYGDTRGRRDGYELQYEHSLVINSMVAQIKKLEKTDYPARFVIQTGDGVANGAMGKQWNLSYIDLINKLTQDGGVPYFLAPGNHDVSSADTHDAERRQPGLKNYYSANAELLPPDGSPRRLSGYPVFSFGYGNTFVIAFDSNIAGDEKQIAWITEQLEGLDRQRYKNVFVYSHHPAFSSGPHGGAQIEKPTQIIRDRYMPLFRKHHVKVFFGGHDHLFEHWIERYEDSTGKHRLDHVLTG
;
A
#
# COMPACT_ATOMS: atom_id res chain seq x y z
N MET A 1 -23.90 -15.75 2.40
CA MET A 1 -23.38 -14.67 3.27
C MET A 1 -21.91 -14.99 3.59
N LEU A 2 -20.96 -14.16 3.13
CA LEU A 2 -19.56 -14.30 3.49
C LEU A 2 -19.38 -13.77 4.92
N ARG A 3 -18.97 -14.62 5.87
CA ARG A 3 -18.48 -14.16 7.19
C ARG A 3 -17.01 -13.81 7.01
N LEU A 4 -16.70 -12.52 6.92
CA LEU A 4 -15.33 -12.03 7.04
C LEU A 4 -14.96 -12.11 8.53
N SER A 5 -14.17 -13.11 8.92
CA SER A 5 -13.59 -13.17 10.27
C SER A 5 -12.32 -12.35 10.25
N LEU A 6 -12.42 -11.09 10.69
CA LEU A 6 -11.30 -10.17 10.74
C LEU A 6 -10.55 -10.35 12.07
N PHE A 7 -9.30 -10.81 12.02
CA PHE A 7 -8.40 -10.79 13.16
C PHE A 7 -7.43 -9.62 12.98
N ALA A 8 -7.70 -8.51 13.66
CA ALA A 8 -6.76 -7.40 13.78
C ALA A 8 -5.83 -7.66 14.98
N LEU A 9 -4.52 -7.62 14.75
CA LEU A 9 -3.52 -7.59 15.81
C LEU A 9 -3.18 -6.13 16.08
N LEU A 10 -3.75 -5.54 17.14
CA LEU A 10 -3.47 -4.17 17.54
C LEU A 10 -2.13 -4.12 18.31
N ILE A 11 -1.13 -3.44 17.77
CA ILE A 11 0.07 -3.05 18.52
C ILE A 11 0.06 -1.53 18.64
N VAL A 12 -0.34 -1.02 19.81
CA VAL A 12 -0.30 0.41 20.13
C VAL A 12 1.08 0.74 20.69
N SER A 13 1.87 1.55 19.98
CA SER A 13 3.08 2.16 20.54
C SER A 13 2.77 3.57 21.03
N GLY A 14 2.73 3.74 22.36
CA GLY A 14 2.50 5.04 22.99
C GLY A 14 3.72 5.95 22.87
N ALA A 15 3.57 7.10 22.24
CA ALA A 15 4.54 8.20 22.31
C ALA A 15 4.24 9.02 23.58
N ALA A 16 5.17 9.01 24.55
CA ALA A 16 5.10 9.87 25.72
C ALA A 16 5.36 11.33 25.32
N ALA A 17 4.45 12.23 25.71
CA ALA A 17 4.56 13.67 25.53
C ALA A 17 5.67 14.27 26.41
N LEU A 18 6.50 15.13 25.82
CA LEU A 18 7.45 15.98 26.56
C LEU A 18 6.69 17.05 27.34
N SER A 19 7.03 17.22 28.62
CA SER A 19 6.62 18.38 29.43
C SER A 19 7.56 19.56 29.16
N ALA A 20 6.97 20.73 28.92
CA ALA A 20 7.68 21.99 28.78
C ALA A 20 7.93 22.60 30.18
N GLN A 21 9.18 22.96 30.48
CA GLN A 21 9.51 23.87 31.57
C GLN A 21 9.97 25.20 30.99
N THR A 22 9.27 26.26 31.42
CA THR A 22 9.58 27.66 31.15
C THR A 22 10.75 28.12 32.01
N SER A 23 11.77 28.72 31.39
CA SER A 23 12.71 29.60 32.08
C SER A 23 12.93 30.88 31.29
N THR A 24 12.66 31.99 31.97
CA THR A 24 12.90 33.37 31.54
C THR A 24 14.32 33.77 31.90
N THR A 25 15.12 34.24 30.93
CA THR A 25 16.27 35.12 31.23
C THR A 25 16.53 36.11 30.10
N GLN A 26 16.97 37.28 30.53
CA GLN A 26 17.03 38.59 29.89
C GLN A 26 18.00 38.74 28.71
N THR A 27 17.66 39.71 27.87
CA THR A 27 18.40 40.30 26.75
C THR A 27 19.71 40.95 27.19
N GLN A 28 20.82 40.60 26.53
CA GLN A 28 21.99 41.47 26.40
C GLN A 28 22.46 41.48 24.94
N THR A 29 22.45 42.67 24.35
CA THR A 29 22.99 43.01 23.04
C THR A 29 24.51 43.06 23.07
N GLN A 30 25.18 42.25 22.26
CA GLN A 30 26.55 42.49 21.81
C GLN A 30 26.64 42.25 20.29
N GLN A 31 27.02 43.30 19.56
CA GLN A 31 27.46 43.23 18.18
C GLN A 31 28.88 42.66 18.16
N GLN A 32 29.09 41.55 17.46
CA GLN A 32 30.42 41.16 16.95
C GLN A 32 30.31 40.18 15.77
N THR A 33 30.76 40.68 14.61
CA THR A 33 31.45 40.00 13.50
C THR A 33 30.86 38.69 12.95
N GLN A 34 30.31 38.76 11.73
CA GLN A 34 29.97 37.61 10.88
C GLN A 34 31.17 36.68 10.67
N PRO A 35 31.05 35.38 11.00
CA PRO A 35 31.87 34.36 10.39
C PRO A 35 31.29 34.06 9.00
N GLN A 36 32.14 34.14 7.97
CA GLN A 36 31.81 33.68 6.63
C GLN A 36 31.34 32.22 6.70
N THR A 37 30.13 31.97 6.21
CA THR A 37 29.57 30.63 6.07
C THR A 37 30.54 29.81 5.22
N PRO A 38 31.09 28.70 5.72
CA PRO A 38 31.78 27.77 4.83
C PRO A 38 30.71 27.24 3.89
N THR A 39 30.91 27.50 2.59
CA THR A 39 30.17 26.90 1.49
C THR A 39 29.90 25.45 1.84
N GLN A 40 28.65 25.11 2.15
CA GLN A 40 28.24 23.72 2.25
C GLN A 40 28.38 23.16 0.85
N THR A 41 29.54 22.55 0.60
CA THR A 41 29.73 21.64 -0.50
C THR A 41 28.60 20.63 -0.38
N GLN A 42 27.63 20.74 -1.28
CA GLN A 42 26.63 19.71 -1.51
C GLN A 42 27.37 18.37 -1.54
N THR A 43 27.17 17.54 -0.51
CA THR A 43 27.50 16.13 -0.55
C THR A 43 26.51 15.44 -1.48
N THR A 44 26.62 15.77 -2.76
CA THR A 44 26.14 14.99 -3.89
C THR A 44 26.87 13.65 -3.91
N LEU A 45 26.12 12.55 -4.11
CA LEU A 45 26.54 11.24 -4.65
C LEU A 45 26.68 10.00 -3.72
N THR A 46 26.27 9.98 -2.45
CA THR A 46 26.44 8.76 -1.60
C THR A 46 25.22 7.85 -1.38
N ASP A 47 24.02 8.15 -1.91
CA ASP A 47 22.80 7.36 -1.60
C ASP A 47 22.17 6.61 -2.80
N ASN A 48 22.78 6.64 -4.00
CA ASN A 48 22.29 5.91 -5.19
C ASN A 48 22.73 4.43 -5.18
N ILE A 49 22.37 3.69 -4.13
CA ILE A 49 22.55 2.24 -4.10
C ILE A 49 21.45 1.61 -4.97
N PRO A 50 21.79 0.77 -5.98
CA PRO A 50 20.79 0.06 -6.75
C PRO A 50 19.90 -0.80 -5.85
N VAL A 51 18.58 -0.67 -6.01
CA VAL A 51 17.60 -1.46 -5.26
C VAL A 51 17.54 -2.87 -5.83
N GLN A 52 17.60 -3.86 -4.94
CA GLN A 52 17.48 -5.27 -5.30
C GLN A 52 16.01 -5.67 -5.43
N ALA A 53 15.71 -6.65 -6.28
CA ALA A 53 14.37 -7.20 -6.34
C ALA A 53 14.07 -8.05 -5.10
N ILE A 54 12.85 -7.90 -4.58
CA ILE A 54 12.27 -8.88 -3.67
C ILE A 54 12.15 -10.20 -4.44
N LYS A 55 12.51 -11.30 -3.80
CA LYS A 55 12.50 -12.62 -4.45
C LYS A 55 11.07 -13.05 -4.75
N ALA A 56 10.85 -13.59 -5.94
CA ALA A 56 9.59 -14.22 -6.34
C ALA A 56 9.12 -15.25 -5.30
N PRO A 57 7.79 -15.36 -5.05
CA PRO A 57 7.25 -16.30 -4.08
C PRO A 57 7.56 -17.75 -4.46
N ARG A 58 7.89 -18.59 -3.48
CA ARG A 58 8.12 -20.03 -3.72
C ARG A 58 6.86 -20.75 -4.25
N ASN A 59 5.68 -20.30 -3.83
CA ASN A 59 4.40 -20.80 -4.30
C ASN A 59 3.63 -19.66 -4.98
N PRO A 60 3.91 -19.35 -6.26
CA PRO A 60 3.17 -18.31 -6.99
C PRO A 60 1.66 -18.63 -7.05
N LEU A 61 0.83 -17.61 -7.29
CA LEU A 61 -0.58 -17.89 -7.59
C LEU A 61 -0.66 -18.81 -8.82
N PRO A 62 -1.50 -19.86 -8.78
CA PRO A 62 -1.81 -20.60 -10.01
C PRO A 62 -2.50 -19.66 -11.01
N SER A 63 -2.58 -20.08 -12.27
CA SER A 63 -3.36 -19.34 -13.26
C SER A 63 -4.80 -19.14 -12.77
N GLU A 64 -5.43 -18.06 -13.21
CA GLU A 64 -6.78 -17.74 -12.77
C GLU A 64 -7.73 -18.93 -13.04
N ASP A 65 -7.56 -19.63 -14.17
CA ASP A 65 -8.40 -20.78 -14.57
C ASP A 65 -8.16 -21.99 -13.66
N ALA A 66 -6.90 -22.28 -13.33
CA ALA A 66 -6.55 -23.34 -12.38
C ALA A 66 -7.08 -23.04 -10.97
N SER A 67 -7.27 -21.77 -10.63
CA SER A 67 -7.84 -21.35 -9.35
C SER A 67 -9.37 -21.29 -9.32
N ALA A 68 -10.08 -21.39 -10.45
CA ALA A 68 -11.48 -20.97 -10.59
C ALA A 68 -12.46 -21.60 -9.57
N ASN A 69 -12.18 -22.82 -9.10
CA ASN A 69 -13.01 -23.53 -8.12
C ASN A 69 -12.69 -23.19 -6.65
N ALA A 70 -11.66 -22.39 -6.38
CA ALA A 70 -11.30 -21.97 -5.04
C ALA A 70 -12.32 -20.96 -4.51
N THR A 71 -13.07 -21.37 -3.48
CA THR A 71 -14.10 -20.55 -2.82
C THR A 71 -13.81 -20.26 -1.35
N LYS A 72 -12.76 -20.89 -0.80
CA LYS A 72 -12.29 -20.70 0.57
C LYS A 72 -10.77 -20.53 0.53
N PHE A 73 -10.29 -19.41 1.09
CA PHE A 73 -8.88 -19.10 1.24
C PHE A 73 -8.73 -17.95 2.23
N THR A 74 -7.50 -17.74 2.68
CA THR A 74 -7.10 -16.61 3.53
C THR A 74 -6.18 -15.68 2.74
N PHE A 75 -6.23 -14.39 3.04
CA PHE A 75 -5.24 -13.41 2.62
C PHE A 75 -4.97 -12.45 3.78
N PHE A 76 -3.82 -11.79 3.75
CA PHE A 76 -3.47 -10.74 4.71
C PHE A 76 -3.48 -9.38 4.03
N VAL A 77 -3.80 -8.33 4.79
CA VAL A 77 -3.77 -6.94 4.34
C VAL A 77 -3.23 -6.06 5.47
N TYR A 78 -2.32 -5.15 5.13
CA TYR A 78 -1.67 -4.22 6.06
C TYR A 78 -1.04 -3.04 5.29
N GLY A 79 -0.53 -2.03 5.98
CA GLY A 79 -0.06 -0.77 5.41
C GLY A 79 1.05 -0.12 6.23
N ASP A 80 1.63 0.95 5.70
CA ASP A 80 2.34 1.99 6.46
C ASP A 80 3.43 1.46 7.41
N THR A 81 4.34 0.66 6.86
CA THR A 81 5.30 -0.13 7.65
C THR A 81 6.57 0.62 8.02
N ARG A 82 6.76 1.80 7.44
CA ARG A 82 7.95 2.63 7.57
C ARG A 82 8.26 3.01 9.01
N GLY A 83 9.54 2.92 9.37
CA GLY A 83 10.03 3.23 10.71
C GLY A 83 10.96 4.45 10.75
N ARG A 84 11.19 5.00 11.94
CA ARG A 84 12.13 6.13 12.15
C ARG A 84 13.59 5.81 11.82
N ARG A 85 13.92 4.52 11.66
CA ARG A 85 15.29 4.03 11.40
C ARG A 85 15.45 3.45 9.98
N ASP A 86 14.51 3.72 9.08
CA ASP A 86 14.61 3.28 7.69
C ASP A 86 15.92 3.76 7.04
N GLY A 87 16.64 2.83 6.41
CA GLY A 87 17.95 3.06 5.82
C GLY A 87 19.13 2.93 6.80
N TYR A 88 18.88 2.66 8.07
CA TYR A 88 19.90 2.42 9.10
C TYR A 88 19.77 1.02 9.71
N GLU A 89 18.54 0.57 9.93
CA GLU A 89 18.22 -0.73 10.53
C GLU A 89 17.05 -1.41 9.81
N LEU A 90 16.86 -2.69 10.08
CA LEU A 90 15.65 -3.42 9.71
C LEU A 90 14.42 -2.78 10.38
N GLN A 91 13.27 -2.73 9.69
CA GLN A 91 12.02 -2.26 10.30
C GLN A 91 11.56 -3.25 11.39
N TYR A 92 11.90 -2.96 12.65
CA TYR A 92 11.68 -3.90 13.75
C TYR A 92 10.21 -4.23 13.96
N GLU A 93 9.34 -3.22 14.03
CA GLU A 93 7.90 -3.39 14.23
C GLU A 93 7.25 -4.14 13.06
N HIS A 94 7.61 -3.79 11.82
CA HIS A 94 7.20 -4.54 10.63
C HIS A 94 7.64 -6.01 10.71
N SER A 95 8.84 -6.29 11.21
CA SER A 95 9.32 -7.67 11.37
C SER A 95 8.43 -8.50 12.31
N LEU A 96 7.81 -7.90 13.33
CA LEU A 96 6.89 -8.57 14.23
C LEU A 96 5.59 -8.97 13.50
N VAL A 97 5.06 -8.07 12.67
CA VAL A 97 3.88 -8.34 11.84
C VAL A 97 4.18 -9.44 10.82
N ILE A 98 5.35 -9.38 10.16
CA ILE A 98 5.81 -10.39 9.20
C ILE A 98 5.96 -11.76 9.86
N ASN A 99 6.61 -11.84 11.02
CA ASN A 99 6.79 -13.10 11.74
C ASN A 99 5.43 -13.70 12.14
N SER A 100 4.47 -12.87 12.57
CA SER A 100 3.10 -13.29 12.85
C SER A 100 2.40 -13.84 11.60
N MET A 101 2.49 -13.13 10.47
CA MET A 101 1.92 -13.57 9.20
C MET A 101 2.54 -14.90 8.74
N VAL A 102 3.87 -15.05 8.77
CA VAL A 102 4.54 -16.31 8.41
C VAL A 102 4.07 -17.47 9.30
N ALA A 103 3.91 -17.26 10.60
CA ALA A 103 3.38 -18.27 11.51
C ALA A 103 1.93 -18.67 11.16
N GLN A 104 1.07 -17.69 10.83
CA GLN A 104 -0.30 -17.97 10.40
C GLN A 104 -0.34 -18.67 9.04
N ILE A 105 0.49 -18.27 8.08
CA ILE A 105 0.59 -18.95 6.77
C ILE A 105 0.88 -20.43 6.97
N LYS A 106 1.90 -20.77 7.76
CA LYS A 106 2.28 -22.16 8.06
C LYS A 106 1.17 -22.93 8.77
N LYS A 107 0.47 -22.28 9.71
CA LYS A 107 -0.66 -22.90 10.43
C LYS A 107 -1.84 -23.20 9.49
N LEU A 108 -2.11 -22.32 8.53
CA LEU A 108 -3.25 -22.42 7.62
C LEU A 108 -2.98 -23.30 6.39
N GLU A 109 -1.72 -23.61 6.08
CA GLU A 109 -1.31 -24.32 4.87
C GLU A 109 -2.08 -25.63 4.63
N LYS A 110 -2.33 -26.41 5.69
CA LYS A 110 -3.02 -27.72 5.61
C LYS A 110 -4.53 -27.65 5.88
N THR A 111 -5.12 -26.45 5.90
CA THR A 111 -6.55 -26.25 6.12
C THR A 111 -7.31 -26.10 4.80
N ASP A 112 -8.64 -26.10 4.85
CA ASP A 112 -9.50 -25.83 3.69
C ASP A 112 -9.49 -24.35 3.23
N TYR A 113 -8.76 -23.47 3.93
CA TYR A 113 -8.69 -22.04 3.67
C TYR A 113 -7.26 -21.51 3.82
N PRO A 114 -6.28 -22.09 3.10
CA PRO A 114 -4.89 -21.70 3.22
C PRO A 114 -4.68 -20.22 2.87
N ALA A 115 -3.63 -19.61 3.44
CA ALA A 115 -3.21 -18.28 3.04
C ALA A 115 -2.65 -18.30 1.62
N ARG A 116 -3.12 -17.39 0.76
CA ARG A 116 -2.81 -17.39 -0.68
C ARG A 116 -2.05 -16.18 -1.18
N PHE A 117 -2.16 -15.05 -0.51
CA PHE A 117 -1.43 -13.84 -0.86
C PHE A 117 -1.47 -12.83 0.29
N VAL A 118 -0.60 -11.82 0.20
CA VAL A 118 -0.54 -10.65 1.07
C VAL A 118 -0.72 -9.40 0.22
N ILE A 119 -1.56 -8.48 0.69
CA ILE A 119 -1.74 -7.14 0.12
C ILE A 119 -1.09 -6.13 1.07
N GLN A 120 -0.34 -5.18 0.53
CA GLN A 120 0.17 -4.03 1.28
C GLN A 120 -0.32 -2.73 0.64
N THR A 121 -0.93 -1.85 1.44
CA THR A 121 -1.68 -0.67 0.95
C THR A 121 -0.80 0.53 0.57
N GLY A 122 0.48 0.53 0.88
CA GLY A 122 1.49 1.53 0.50
C GLY A 122 2.35 1.97 1.67
N ASP A 123 3.36 2.79 1.38
CA ASP A 123 4.34 3.29 2.35
C ASP A 123 5.17 2.18 2.98
N GLY A 124 5.79 1.37 2.10
CA GLY A 124 6.71 0.33 2.51
C GLY A 124 7.97 0.90 3.18
N VAL A 125 8.45 2.04 2.70
CA VAL A 125 9.64 2.74 3.22
C VAL A 125 9.38 4.24 3.45
N ALA A 126 10.18 4.88 4.31
CA ALA A 126 10.02 6.30 4.64
C ALA A 126 10.38 7.28 3.51
N ASN A 127 11.21 6.88 2.55
CA ASN A 127 11.56 7.64 1.36
C ASN A 127 12.01 6.66 0.27
N GLY A 128 11.13 6.39 -0.69
CA GLY A 128 11.36 5.45 -1.76
C GLY A 128 12.46 5.85 -2.73
N ALA A 129 12.87 7.13 -2.76
CA ALA A 129 14.04 7.55 -3.54
C ALA A 129 15.36 7.04 -2.96
N MET A 130 15.39 6.63 -1.69
CA MET A 130 16.60 6.17 -1.00
C MET A 130 16.73 4.65 -1.09
N GLY A 131 17.63 4.17 -1.96
CA GLY A 131 17.80 2.73 -2.21
C GLY A 131 18.16 1.91 -0.96
N LYS A 132 18.87 2.52 0.00
CA LYS A 132 19.20 1.89 1.29
C LYS A 132 17.98 1.54 2.14
N GLN A 133 16.88 2.30 2.06
CA GLN A 133 15.68 2.00 2.83
C GLN A 133 14.99 0.73 2.29
N TRP A 134 14.97 0.56 0.97
CA TRP A 134 14.52 -0.70 0.37
C TRP A 134 15.43 -1.85 0.77
N ASN A 135 16.73 -1.74 0.48
CA ASN A 135 17.68 -2.84 0.61
C ASN A 135 17.94 -3.27 2.06
N LEU A 136 18.10 -2.31 2.98
CA LEU A 136 18.46 -2.62 4.37
C LEU A 136 17.23 -2.83 5.26
N SER A 137 16.15 -2.09 5.02
CA SER A 137 15.05 -2.02 5.99
C SER A 137 13.85 -2.88 5.62
N TYR A 138 13.62 -3.12 4.32
CA TYR A 138 12.35 -3.63 3.83
C TYR A 138 12.44 -4.96 3.07
N ILE A 139 13.34 -5.09 2.09
CA ILE A 139 13.37 -6.22 1.15
C ILE A 139 13.50 -7.56 1.86
N ASP A 140 14.41 -7.67 2.84
CA ASP A 140 14.61 -8.91 3.58
C ASP A 140 13.40 -9.32 4.44
N LEU A 141 12.58 -8.35 4.87
CA LEU A 141 11.32 -8.64 5.54
C LEU A 141 10.30 -9.23 4.58
N ILE A 142 10.16 -8.67 3.38
CA ILE A 142 9.23 -9.19 2.38
C ILE A 142 9.72 -10.55 1.85
N ASN A 143 11.04 -10.75 1.74
CA ASN A 143 11.61 -12.05 1.43
C ASN A 143 11.20 -13.14 2.45
N LYS A 144 10.96 -12.80 3.73
CA LYS A 144 10.39 -13.79 4.67
C LYS A 144 8.96 -14.19 4.29
N LEU A 145 8.13 -13.29 3.75
CA LEU A 145 6.81 -13.66 3.26
C LEU A 145 6.88 -14.51 2.00
N THR A 146 7.67 -14.09 1.01
CA THR A 146 7.74 -14.76 -0.30
C THR A 146 8.54 -16.06 -0.24
N GLN A 147 9.54 -16.16 0.66
CA GLN A 147 10.37 -17.34 0.84
C GLN A 147 9.90 -18.19 2.02
N ASP A 148 9.86 -17.70 3.26
CA ASP A 148 9.51 -18.57 4.39
C ASP A 148 8.01 -18.88 4.46
N GLY A 149 7.17 -17.87 4.21
CA GLY A 149 5.72 -18.04 4.01
C GLY A 149 5.39 -18.67 2.66
N GLY A 150 6.22 -18.42 1.64
CA GLY A 150 6.04 -18.97 0.30
C GLY A 150 4.94 -18.29 -0.52
N VAL A 151 4.29 -17.23 -0.02
CA VAL A 151 3.10 -16.65 -0.66
C VAL A 151 3.42 -15.37 -1.44
N PRO A 152 2.67 -15.08 -2.52
CA PRO A 152 2.71 -13.82 -3.25
C PRO A 152 2.45 -12.59 -2.37
N TYR A 153 3.11 -11.49 -2.76
CA TYR A 153 3.05 -10.20 -2.09
C TYR A 153 2.73 -9.11 -3.10
N PHE A 154 1.71 -8.29 -2.83
CA PHE A 154 1.24 -7.27 -3.74
C PHE A 154 1.23 -5.89 -3.04
N LEU A 155 2.13 -5.02 -3.47
CA LEU A 155 2.33 -3.68 -2.91
C LEU A 155 1.62 -2.64 -3.78
N ALA A 156 0.72 -1.83 -3.22
CA ALA A 156 0.33 -0.56 -3.84
C ALA A 156 1.37 0.52 -3.50
N PRO A 157 1.64 1.50 -4.37
CA PRO A 157 2.57 2.58 -4.04
C PRO A 157 1.93 3.59 -3.07
N GLY A 158 2.64 3.93 -2.00
CA GLY A 158 2.31 5.04 -1.10
C GLY A 158 3.05 6.35 -1.43
N ASN A 159 2.69 7.43 -0.75
CA ASN A 159 3.28 8.75 -1.02
C ASN A 159 4.75 8.81 -0.57
N HIS A 160 5.15 8.02 0.42
CA HIS A 160 6.55 7.88 0.79
C HIS A 160 7.33 7.02 -0.20
N ASP A 161 6.67 6.09 -0.90
CA ASP A 161 7.33 5.24 -1.90
C ASP A 161 7.62 5.99 -3.20
N VAL A 162 6.64 6.74 -3.73
CA VAL A 162 6.72 7.32 -5.09
C VAL A 162 6.40 8.81 -5.19
N SER A 163 6.04 9.50 -4.10
CA SER A 163 5.55 10.89 -4.06
C SER A 163 4.22 11.14 -4.79
N SER A 164 3.22 11.70 -4.09
CA SER A 164 1.93 12.12 -4.68
C SER A 164 2.10 13.19 -5.73
N ALA A 165 1.63 13.08 -6.98
CA ALA A 165 1.69 14.14 -8.00
C ALA A 165 0.50 14.11 -8.96
N ASP A 166 0.43 15.08 -9.89
CA ASP A 166 -0.69 15.16 -10.84
C ASP A 166 -0.61 14.12 -11.96
N THR A 167 0.61 13.75 -12.39
CA THR A 167 0.84 12.84 -13.51
C THR A 167 1.91 11.80 -13.16
N HIS A 168 1.84 10.66 -13.85
CA HIS A 168 2.80 9.57 -13.70
C HIS A 168 4.24 10.02 -14.00
N ASP A 169 4.42 10.85 -15.03
CA ASP A 169 5.72 11.28 -15.54
C ASP A 169 6.35 12.44 -14.74
N ALA A 170 5.72 12.89 -13.64
CA ALA A 170 6.25 13.99 -12.84
C ALA A 170 7.67 13.69 -12.32
N GLU A 171 8.61 14.60 -12.57
CA GLU A 171 10.05 14.41 -12.33
C GLU A 171 10.36 13.97 -10.89
N ARG A 172 9.75 14.63 -9.90
CA ARG A 172 9.95 14.35 -8.48
C ARG A 172 9.57 12.93 -8.05
N ARG A 173 8.78 12.22 -8.84
CA ARG A 173 8.37 10.83 -8.57
C ARG A 173 9.38 9.82 -9.08
N GLN A 174 10.11 10.17 -10.13
CA GLN A 174 10.91 9.22 -10.91
C GLN A 174 11.95 8.47 -10.08
N PRO A 175 12.66 9.09 -9.11
CA PRO A 175 13.59 8.34 -8.25
C PRO A 175 12.90 7.25 -7.42
N GLY A 176 11.79 7.57 -6.77
CA GLY A 176 11.02 6.62 -5.96
C GLY A 176 10.35 5.55 -6.81
N LEU A 177 9.75 5.95 -7.94
CA LEU A 177 9.11 5.05 -8.89
C LEU A 177 10.09 4.04 -9.50
N LYS A 178 11.30 4.48 -9.87
CA LYS A 178 12.37 3.59 -10.34
C LYS A 178 12.70 2.53 -9.30
N ASN A 179 12.93 2.94 -8.06
CA ASN A 179 13.27 2.03 -6.96
C ASN A 179 12.10 1.09 -6.62
N TYR A 180 10.87 1.58 -6.65
CA TYR A 180 9.67 0.77 -6.49
C TYR A 180 9.60 -0.34 -7.56
N TYR A 181 9.86 -0.02 -8.84
CA TYR A 181 9.91 -1.04 -9.89
C TYR A 181 11.06 -2.03 -9.71
N SER A 182 12.24 -1.56 -9.29
CA SER A 182 13.36 -2.45 -9.00
C SER A 182 13.03 -3.41 -7.86
N ALA A 183 12.45 -2.92 -6.75
CA ALA A 183 12.06 -3.76 -5.61
C ALA A 183 10.99 -4.80 -5.97
N ASN A 184 10.01 -4.42 -6.81
CA ASN A 184 8.85 -5.25 -7.12
C ASN A 184 8.92 -5.95 -8.49
N ALA A 185 10.11 -5.99 -9.11
CA ALA A 185 10.29 -6.52 -10.47
C ALA A 185 9.80 -7.96 -10.64
N GLU A 186 9.96 -8.79 -9.60
CA GLU A 186 9.55 -10.21 -9.58
C GLU A 186 8.14 -10.44 -9.02
N LEU A 187 7.45 -9.37 -8.59
CA LEU A 187 6.16 -9.44 -7.91
C LEU A 187 5.01 -8.85 -8.74
N LEU A 188 5.30 -7.81 -9.51
CA LEU A 188 4.30 -7.19 -10.38
C LEU A 188 3.92 -8.14 -11.52
N PRO A 189 2.66 -8.13 -11.97
CA PRO A 189 2.33 -8.74 -13.24
C PRO A 189 3.22 -8.16 -14.36
N PRO A 190 3.54 -8.95 -15.40
CA PRO A 190 4.39 -8.48 -16.49
C PRO A 190 3.87 -7.19 -17.10
N ASP A 191 4.77 -6.28 -17.44
CA ASP A 191 4.39 -5.03 -18.08
C ASP A 191 3.74 -5.30 -19.44
N GLY A 192 2.66 -4.58 -19.75
CA GLY A 192 1.84 -4.81 -20.95
C GLY A 192 0.94 -6.05 -20.90
N SER A 193 0.91 -6.81 -19.80
CA SER A 193 -0.09 -7.87 -19.62
C SER A 193 -1.50 -7.28 -19.43
N PRO A 194 -2.58 -8.04 -19.69
CA PRO A 194 -3.95 -7.58 -19.42
C PRO A 194 -4.23 -7.21 -17.96
N ARG A 195 -3.33 -7.62 -17.06
CA ARG A 195 -3.40 -7.46 -15.61
C ARG A 195 -2.51 -6.34 -15.08
N ARG A 196 -1.89 -5.54 -15.95
CA ARG A 196 -1.12 -4.36 -15.56
C ARG A 196 -1.26 -3.25 -16.59
N LEU A 197 -1.58 -2.05 -16.13
CA LEU A 197 -1.49 -0.85 -16.97
C LEU A 197 -0.03 -0.63 -17.35
N SER A 198 0.26 -0.66 -18.66
CA SER A 198 1.64 -0.62 -19.16
C SER A 198 2.37 0.64 -18.70
N GLY A 199 3.53 0.45 -18.08
CA GLY A 199 4.36 1.49 -17.50
C GLY A 199 3.93 1.95 -16.10
N TYR A 200 2.81 1.46 -15.54
CA TYR A 200 2.25 1.95 -14.28
C TYR A 200 2.39 0.91 -13.16
N PRO A 201 2.45 1.34 -11.88
CA PRO A 201 2.37 0.45 -10.72
C PRO A 201 0.90 0.13 -10.39
N VAL A 202 0.09 -0.09 -11.44
CA VAL A 202 -1.36 -0.25 -11.39
C VAL A 202 -1.69 -1.58 -12.04
N PHE A 203 -2.30 -2.47 -11.30
CA PHE A 203 -2.41 -3.86 -11.70
C PHE A 203 -3.61 -4.54 -11.06
N SER A 204 -3.95 -5.70 -11.58
CA SER A 204 -5.04 -6.54 -11.08
C SER A 204 -4.61 -8.01 -11.05
N PHE A 205 -5.32 -8.84 -10.31
CA PHE A 205 -5.13 -10.28 -10.33
C PHE A 205 -6.40 -11.00 -9.86
N GLY A 206 -6.62 -12.21 -10.39
CA GLY A 206 -7.66 -13.12 -9.93
C GLY A 206 -7.12 -14.26 -9.08
N TYR A 207 -7.87 -14.64 -8.04
CA TYR A 207 -7.71 -15.90 -7.35
C TYR A 207 -9.08 -16.44 -6.91
N GLY A 208 -9.43 -17.65 -7.37
CA GLY A 208 -10.73 -18.23 -7.08
C GLY A 208 -11.87 -17.37 -7.62
N ASN A 209 -12.86 -17.13 -6.77
CA ASN A 209 -14.00 -16.27 -7.06
C ASN A 209 -13.76 -14.77 -6.79
N THR A 210 -12.49 -14.35 -6.61
CA THR A 210 -12.12 -13.00 -6.19
C THR A 210 -11.18 -12.33 -7.19
N PHE A 211 -11.52 -11.11 -7.57
CA PHE A 211 -10.71 -10.22 -8.39
C PHE A 211 -10.23 -9.05 -7.54
N VAL A 212 -8.94 -8.70 -7.65
CA VAL A 212 -8.32 -7.64 -6.85
C VAL A 212 -7.70 -6.61 -7.79
N ILE A 213 -7.91 -5.32 -7.53
CA ILE A 213 -7.30 -4.21 -8.27
C ILE A 213 -6.47 -3.35 -7.30
N ALA A 214 -5.20 -3.15 -7.64
CA ALA A 214 -4.31 -2.18 -7.02
C ALA A 214 -4.26 -0.93 -7.87
N PHE A 215 -4.40 0.25 -7.27
CA PHE A 215 -4.20 1.50 -8.00
C PHE A 215 -3.33 2.50 -7.25
N ASP A 216 -2.70 3.36 -8.02
CA ASP A 216 -1.80 4.38 -7.53
C ASP A 216 -2.59 5.65 -7.17
N SER A 217 -3.00 5.72 -5.91
CA SER A 217 -3.65 6.91 -5.37
C SER A 217 -2.79 8.18 -5.40
N ASN A 218 -1.46 8.07 -5.56
CA ASN A 218 -0.58 9.23 -5.70
C ASN A 218 -0.83 10.01 -6.98
N ILE A 219 -1.42 9.38 -8.00
CA ILE A 219 -1.91 9.98 -9.25
C ILE A 219 -3.42 9.70 -9.41
N ALA A 220 -4.20 9.85 -8.34
CA ALA A 220 -5.65 9.57 -8.41
C ALA A 220 -6.36 10.33 -9.55
N GLY A 221 -5.83 11.47 -10.00
CA GLY A 221 -6.40 12.23 -11.12
C GLY A 221 -6.02 11.75 -12.53
N ASP A 222 -5.12 10.77 -12.66
CA ASP A 222 -4.60 10.34 -13.96
C ASP A 222 -5.65 9.59 -14.79
N GLU A 223 -5.95 10.13 -15.97
CA GLU A 223 -7.01 9.61 -16.84
C GLU A 223 -6.70 8.22 -17.41
N LYS A 224 -5.43 7.88 -17.65
CA LYS A 224 -5.06 6.55 -18.17
C LYS A 224 -5.33 5.48 -17.12
N GLN A 225 -4.99 5.76 -15.87
CA GLN A 225 -5.31 4.88 -14.74
C GLN A 225 -6.82 4.69 -14.59
N ILE A 226 -7.60 5.77 -14.60
CA ILE A 226 -9.06 5.68 -14.40
C ILE A 226 -9.73 4.93 -15.54
N ALA A 227 -9.33 5.19 -16.79
CA ALA A 227 -9.82 4.47 -17.96
C ALA A 227 -9.50 2.97 -17.86
N TRP A 228 -8.27 2.62 -17.48
CA TRP A 228 -7.86 1.23 -17.33
C TRP A 228 -8.65 0.51 -16.22
N ILE A 229 -8.82 1.13 -15.05
CA ILE A 229 -9.62 0.54 -13.96
C ILE A 229 -11.07 0.37 -14.38
N THR A 230 -11.62 1.33 -15.11
CA THR A 230 -12.98 1.24 -15.67
C THR A 230 -13.09 0.04 -16.61
N GLU A 231 -12.13 -0.14 -17.53
CA GLU A 231 -12.07 -1.28 -18.45
C GLU A 231 -11.99 -2.62 -17.69
N GLN A 232 -11.14 -2.71 -16.66
CA GLN A 232 -11.02 -3.93 -15.84
C GLN A 232 -12.35 -4.29 -15.17
N LEU A 233 -13.12 -3.30 -14.71
CA LEU A 233 -14.40 -3.52 -14.02
C LEU A 233 -15.56 -3.78 -14.99
N GLU A 234 -15.59 -3.12 -16.15
CA GLU A 234 -16.60 -3.29 -17.20
C GLU A 234 -16.43 -4.62 -17.95
N GLY A 235 -15.20 -5.03 -18.21
CA GLY A 235 -14.87 -6.31 -18.86
C GLY A 235 -14.84 -7.53 -17.93
N LEU A 236 -15.10 -7.36 -16.63
CA LEU A 236 -14.97 -8.44 -15.67
C LEU A 236 -16.09 -9.48 -15.81
N ASP A 237 -15.74 -10.75 -15.96
CA ASP A 237 -16.70 -11.85 -15.85
C ASP A 237 -17.23 -11.96 -14.40
N ARG A 238 -18.40 -11.38 -14.17
CA ARG A 238 -19.12 -11.41 -12.88
C ARG A 238 -19.75 -12.77 -12.55
N GLN A 239 -19.78 -13.71 -13.50
CA GLN A 239 -20.14 -15.09 -13.20
C GLN A 239 -18.99 -15.82 -12.51
N ARG A 240 -17.76 -15.53 -12.93
CA ARG A 240 -16.54 -16.02 -12.30
C ARG A 240 -16.16 -15.27 -11.02
N TYR A 241 -16.02 -13.96 -11.10
CA TYR A 241 -15.54 -13.12 -10.00
C TYR A 241 -16.71 -12.53 -9.22
N LYS A 242 -17.15 -13.27 -8.21
CA LYS A 242 -18.23 -12.84 -7.31
C LYS A 242 -17.78 -11.77 -6.31
N ASN A 243 -16.48 -11.71 -6.01
CA ASN A 243 -15.91 -10.69 -5.13
C ASN A 243 -14.97 -9.81 -5.93
N VAL A 244 -15.12 -8.50 -5.78
CA VAL A 244 -14.16 -7.52 -6.29
C VAL A 244 -13.64 -6.72 -5.12
N PHE A 245 -12.33 -6.73 -4.94
CA PHE A 245 -11.61 -5.94 -3.96
C PHE A 245 -10.76 -4.91 -4.68
N VAL A 246 -10.68 -3.72 -4.12
CA VAL A 246 -9.79 -2.66 -4.60
C VAL A 246 -8.92 -2.20 -3.45
N TYR A 247 -7.70 -1.77 -3.74
CA TYR A 247 -6.83 -1.20 -2.72
C TYR A 247 -5.89 -0.15 -3.29
N SER A 248 -5.55 0.81 -2.43
CA SER A 248 -4.60 1.89 -2.68
C SER A 248 -4.09 2.43 -1.35
N HIS A 249 -3.17 3.40 -1.41
CA HIS A 249 -2.63 4.02 -0.22
C HIS A 249 -3.59 5.00 0.44
N HIS A 250 -4.02 6.05 -0.26
CA HIS A 250 -4.97 7.01 0.31
C HIS A 250 -6.37 6.38 0.37
N PRO A 251 -7.08 6.46 1.53
CA PRO A 251 -8.41 5.89 1.70
C PRO A 251 -9.48 6.78 1.06
N ALA A 252 -10.65 6.23 0.73
CA ALA A 252 -11.82 7.07 0.40
C ALA A 252 -12.35 7.79 1.64
N PHE A 253 -12.47 7.09 2.77
CA PHE A 253 -13.04 7.62 4.00
C PHE A 253 -12.14 7.23 5.16
N SER A 254 -11.96 8.15 6.11
CA SER A 254 -11.16 7.93 7.29
C SER A 254 -11.59 8.87 8.41
N SER A 255 -11.54 8.38 9.64
CA SER A 255 -11.64 9.18 10.87
C SER A 255 -10.33 9.89 11.24
N GLY A 256 -9.24 9.59 10.54
CA GLY A 256 -7.93 10.20 10.72
C GLY A 256 -7.79 11.61 10.11
N PRO A 257 -6.61 12.23 10.27
CA PRO A 257 -6.33 13.58 9.79
C PRO A 257 -6.50 13.76 8.27
N HIS A 258 -6.41 12.69 7.47
CA HIS A 258 -6.42 12.76 6.01
C HIS A 258 -7.82 12.55 5.37
N GLY A 259 -8.80 12.05 6.14
CA GLY A 259 -10.18 11.86 5.69
C GLY A 259 -11.24 12.66 6.44
N GLY A 260 -10.87 13.33 7.54
CA GLY A 260 -11.73 14.10 8.44
C GLY A 260 -12.00 15.53 7.98
N ALA A 261 -11.69 16.53 8.83
CA ALA A 261 -12.05 17.94 8.58
C ALA A 261 -11.30 18.59 7.40
N GLN A 262 -10.15 18.04 7.02
CA GLN A 262 -9.40 18.41 5.83
C GLN A 262 -9.34 17.19 4.93
N ILE A 263 -9.82 17.33 3.70
CA ILE A 263 -9.78 16.27 2.69
C ILE A 263 -8.69 16.65 1.70
N GLU A 264 -7.65 15.83 1.62
CA GLU A 264 -6.59 16.02 0.65
C GLU A 264 -7.03 15.69 -0.78
N LYS A 265 -6.29 16.22 -1.76
CA LYS A 265 -6.62 16.10 -3.18
C LYS A 265 -6.77 14.64 -3.65
N PRO A 266 -5.85 13.69 -3.35
CA PRO A 266 -6.03 12.28 -3.70
C PRO A 266 -7.35 11.69 -3.18
N THR A 267 -7.61 11.85 -1.88
CA THR A 267 -8.82 11.37 -1.21
C THR A 267 -10.09 11.97 -1.81
N GLN A 268 -10.09 13.27 -2.10
CA GLN A 268 -11.22 13.93 -2.77
C GLN A 268 -11.48 13.34 -4.16
N ILE A 269 -10.45 13.14 -4.98
CA ILE A 269 -10.59 12.55 -6.32
C ILE A 269 -11.10 11.10 -6.23
N ILE A 270 -10.62 10.33 -5.26
CA ILE A 270 -11.11 8.97 -5.00
C ILE A 270 -12.61 9.00 -4.70
N ARG A 271 -13.08 9.90 -3.82
CA ARG A 271 -14.51 10.08 -3.52
C ARG A 271 -15.33 10.46 -4.75
N ASP A 272 -14.81 11.35 -5.58
CA ASP A 272 -15.58 11.92 -6.69
C ASP A 272 -15.60 11.02 -7.92
N ARG A 273 -14.52 10.27 -8.18
CA ARG A 273 -14.34 9.53 -9.44
C ARG A 273 -14.36 8.02 -9.28
N TYR A 274 -13.72 7.50 -8.23
CA TYR A 274 -13.57 6.07 -8.03
C TYR A 274 -14.76 5.48 -7.30
N MET A 275 -15.25 6.16 -6.26
CA MET A 275 -16.37 5.65 -5.48
C MET A 275 -17.66 5.46 -6.30
N PRO A 276 -18.06 6.36 -7.22
CA PRO A 276 -19.19 6.10 -8.11
C PRO A 276 -18.96 4.87 -9.01
N LEU A 277 -17.75 4.70 -9.54
CA LEU A 277 -17.38 3.53 -10.34
C LEU A 277 -17.44 2.24 -9.50
N PHE A 278 -16.90 2.26 -8.29
CA PHE A 278 -16.89 1.11 -7.37
C PHE A 278 -18.29 0.71 -6.94
N ARG A 279 -19.19 1.68 -6.71
CA ARG A 279 -20.62 1.42 -6.47
C ARG A 279 -21.30 0.82 -7.69
N LYS A 280 -21.12 1.40 -8.89
CA LYS A 280 -21.67 0.88 -10.15
C LYS A 280 -21.29 -0.58 -10.40
N HIS A 281 -20.07 -0.97 -10.03
CA HIS A 281 -19.55 -2.31 -10.21
C HIS A 281 -19.60 -3.19 -8.96
N HIS A 282 -20.35 -2.80 -7.92
CA HIS A 282 -20.51 -3.55 -6.67
C HIS A 282 -19.20 -4.10 -6.11
N VAL A 283 -18.17 -3.25 -6.05
CA VAL A 283 -16.95 -3.55 -5.30
C VAL A 283 -17.37 -3.86 -3.86
N LYS A 284 -16.79 -4.92 -3.29
CA LYS A 284 -17.16 -5.40 -1.96
C LYS A 284 -16.31 -4.81 -0.86
N VAL A 285 -15.03 -4.59 -1.14
CA VAL A 285 -14.09 -4.06 -0.16
C VAL A 285 -13.13 -3.09 -0.84
N PHE A 286 -12.92 -1.95 -0.22
CA PHE A 286 -11.82 -1.04 -0.49
C PHE A 286 -10.88 -1.03 0.72
N PHE A 287 -9.65 -1.50 0.52
CA PHE A 287 -8.56 -1.37 1.50
C PHE A 287 -7.75 -0.09 1.27
N GLY A 288 -7.55 0.69 2.35
CA GLY A 288 -6.72 1.89 2.38
C GLY A 288 -5.64 1.82 3.47
N GLY A 289 -4.63 2.67 3.37
CA GLY A 289 -3.64 2.93 4.42
C GLY A 289 -3.59 4.43 4.75
N HIS A 290 -2.39 5.00 4.77
CA HIS A 290 -2.08 6.43 4.89
C HIS A 290 -2.39 7.04 6.27
N ASP A 291 -3.61 6.89 6.75
CA ASP A 291 -3.91 7.16 8.15
C ASP A 291 -3.42 5.98 8.99
N HIS A 292 -2.53 6.27 9.95
CA HIS A 292 -1.90 5.25 10.80
C HIS A 292 -2.83 4.74 11.90
N LEU A 293 -3.93 4.11 11.49
CA LEU A 293 -4.98 3.57 12.33
C LEU A 293 -5.66 2.39 11.64
N PHE A 294 -6.26 1.55 12.48
CA PHE A 294 -7.20 0.54 12.00
C PHE A 294 -8.63 1.08 12.09
N GLU A 295 -9.34 1.09 10.97
CA GLU A 295 -10.76 1.43 10.91
C GLU A 295 -11.50 0.50 9.96
N HIS A 296 -12.76 0.19 10.30
CA HIS A 296 -13.66 -0.53 9.43
C HIS A 296 -15.01 0.17 9.40
N TRP A 297 -15.32 0.77 8.25
CA TRP A 297 -16.60 1.41 8.00
C TRP A 297 -17.37 0.65 6.90
N ILE A 298 -18.70 0.64 6.99
CA ILE A 298 -19.56 -0.07 6.06
C ILE A 298 -20.49 0.92 5.38
N GLU A 299 -20.34 1.01 4.07
CA GLU A 299 -21.27 1.72 3.19
C GLU A 299 -22.41 0.81 2.78
N ARG A 300 -23.65 1.32 2.83
CA ARG A 300 -24.86 0.65 2.34
C ARG A 300 -25.57 1.56 1.36
N TYR A 301 -25.87 1.03 0.19
CA TYR A 301 -26.56 1.75 -0.88
C TYR A 301 -27.50 0.81 -1.64
N GLU A 302 -28.37 1.38 -2.46
CA GLU A 302 -29.33 0.65 -3.28
C GLU A 302 -29.27 1.19 -4.71
N ASP A 303 -29.31 0.28 -5.68
CA ASP A 303 -29.45 0.61 -7.09
C ASP A 303 -30.53 -0.27 -7.74
N SER A 304 -30.68 -0.20 -9.07
CA SER A 304 -31.69 -0.98 -9.80
C SER A 304 -31.59 -2.51 -9.63
N THR A 305 -30.46 -3.02 -9.13
CA THR A 305 -30.21 -4.45 -8.89
C THR A 305 -30.41 -4.86 -7.42
N GLY A 306 -30.69 -3.90 -6.53
CA GLY A 306 -31.02 -4.14 -5.12
C GLY A 306 -30.06 -3.48 -4.15
N LYS A 307 -30.01 -4.03 -2.93
CA LYS A 307 -29.21 -3.50 -1.82
C LYS A 307 -27.79 -4.05 -1.84
N HIS A 308 -26.83 -3.14 -1.71
CA HIS A 308 -25.41 -3.44 -1.77
C HIS A 308 -24.68 -2.99 -0.51
N ARG A 309 -23.48 -3.54 -0.34
CA ARG A 309 -22.56 -3.26 0.75
C ARG A 309 -21.16 -3.10 0.17
N LEU A 310 -20.49 -2.03 0.58
CA LEU A 310 -19.06 -1.81 0.32
C LEU A 310 -18.37 -1.55 1.65
N ASP A 311 -17.43 -2.40 2.00
CA ASP A 311 -16.61 -2.28 3.19
C ASP A 311 -15.39 -1.40 2.90
N HIS A 312 -15.12 -0.44 3.77
CA HIS A 312 -13.92 0.38 3.75
C HIS A 312 -13.07 -0.03 4.94
N VAL A 313 -11.89 -0.57 4.69
CA VAL A 313 -11.00 -1.10 5.72
C VAL A 313 -9.67 -0.38 5.64
N LEU A 314 -9.33 0.36 6.69
CA LEU A 314 -8.06 1.05 6.81
C LEU A 314 -7.10 0.19 7.61
N THR A 315 -5.90 0.05 7.08
CA THR A 315 -4.85 -0.82 7.62
C THR A 315 -3.49 -0.14 7.67
N GLY A 316 -3.46 1.20 7.81
CA GLY A 316 -2.23 1.94 8.04
C GLY A 316 -1.69 1.80 9.46
#